data_AF-A0A2M7L429-F1
#
_entry.id   AF-A0A2M7L429-F1
#
_cell.length_a   1.000
_cell.length_b   1.000
_cell.length_c   1.000
_cell.angle_alpha   90.00
_cell.angle_beta   90.00
_cell.angle_gamma   90.00
#
_symmetry.space_group_name_H-M   'P 1'
#
loop_
_entity.id
_entity.type
_entity.pdbx_description
1 polymer ?
#
loop_
_entity_poly.entity_id
_entity_poly.type
_entity_poly.pdbx_seq_one_letter_code
_entity_poly.pdbx_strand_id
1 'polypeptide(L)'
;MEKSQQKRSRGRQRLPAKEKRNHCVSVRLNPDELSKLDEIRGSRTRGEAVRLSLLSKLPPVVPSVNLQLRADLGRSLGNLSTLAGASRGGEYIDVSEIKSAVADLRLKLIGAKS
;
A
#
# COMPACT_ATOMS: atom_id res chain seq x y z
N MET A 1 -18.33 -42.02 -39.64
CA MET A 1 -17.88 -40.61 -39.60
C MET A 1 -18.38 -40.04 -38.28
N GLU A 2 -17.64 -39.49 -37.33
CA GLU A 2 -16.22 -39.23 -37.13
C GLU A 2 -16.10 -38.94 -35.62
N LYS A 3 -15.13 -39.52 -34.93
CA LYS A 3 -14.94 -39.34 -33.48
C LYS A 3 -14.41 -37.93 -33.21
N SER A 4 -15.11 -37.11 -32.45
CA SER A 4 -14.51 -35.89 -31.87
C SER A 4 -14.27 -36.07 -30.36
N GLN A 5 -13.19 -36.79 -30.05
CA GLN A 5 -12.62 -36.82 -28.71
C GLN A 5 -12.05 -35.43 -28.37
N GLN A 6 -12.79 -34.61 -27.64
CA GLN A 6 -12.22 -33.40 -27.03
C GLN A 6 -11.34 -33.81 -25.85
N LYS A 7 -10.03 -33.97 -26.12
CA LYS A 7 -9.00 -34.13 -25.09
C LYS A 7 -9.07 -32.94 -24.12
N ARG A 8 -9.48 -33.21 -22.87
CA ARG A 8 -9.43 -32.25 -21.76
C ARG A 8 -7.98 -31.96 -21.42
N SER A 9 -7.42 -30.90 -22.03
CA SER A 9 -6.13 -30.36 -21.62
C SER A 9 -6.24 -29.86 -20.18
N ARG A 10 -5.52 -30.50 -19.25
CA ARG A 10 -5.25 -29.98 -17.90
C ARG A 10 -4.24 -28.83 -18.00
N GLY A 11 -4.61 -27.81 -18.77
CA GLY A 11 -3.80 -26.63 -19.04
C GLY A 11 -4.46 -25.40 -18.43
N ARG A 12 -3.62 -24.46 -17.98
CA ARG A 12 -3.98 -23.13 -17.47
C ARG A 12 -5.21 -22.57 -18.20
N GLN A 13 -6.25 -22.21 -17.46
CA GLN A 13 -7.48 -21.65 -18.04
C GLN A 13 -7.14 -20.48 -18.97
N ARG A 14 -7.74 -20.48 -20.16
CA ARG A 14 -7.51 -19.40 -21.14
C ARG A 14 -8.08 -18.10 -20.58
N LEU A 15 -7.29 -17.02 -20.64
CA LEU A 15 -7.78 -15.71 -20.23
C LEU A 15 -8.96 -15.25 -21.11
N PRO A 16 -9.99 -14.61 -20.52
CA PRO A 16 -11.10 -14.04 -21.27
C PRO A 16 -10.60 -12.97 -22.25
N ALA A 17 -11.32 -12.78 -23.36
CA ALA A 17 -10.87 -11.91 -24.46
C ALA A 17 -10.55 -10.47 -24.01
N LYS A 18 -11.29 -9.94 -23.02
CA LYS A 18 -11.12 -8.60 -22.45
C LYS A 18 -9.81 -8.42 -21.66
N GLU A 19 -9.24 -9.51 -21.15
CA GLU A 19 -7.99 -9.47 -20.38
C GLU A 19 -6.74 -9.70 -21.25
N LYS A 20 -6.94 -10.08 -22.53
CA LYS A 20 -5.85 -10.28 -23.47
C LYS A 20 -5.23 -8.94 -23.87
N ARG A 21 -3.90 -8.90 -23.84
CA ARG A 21 -3.10 -7.73 -24.22
C ARG A 21 -2.78 -7.82 -25.71
N ASN A 22 -3.68 -7.31 -26.55
CA ASN A 22 -3.56 -7.41 -28.02
C ASN A 22 -2.89 -6.19 -28.68
N HIS A 23 -2.77 -5.06 -27.97
CA HIS A 23 -2.18 -3.83 -28.51
C HIS A 23 -0.70 -3.75 -28.16
N CYS A 24 0.16 -3.57 -29.17
CA CYS A 24 1.59 -3.38 -29.01
C CYS A 24 1.93 -1.89 -29.08
N VAL A 25 2.77 -1.43 -28.16
CA VAL A 25 3.36 -0.08 -28.17
C VAL A 25 4.87 -0.27 -28.27
N SER A 26 5.49 0.34 -29.28
CA SER A 26 6.95 0.30 -29.49
C SER A 26 7.53 1.67 -29.17
N VAL A 27 8.58 1.70 -28.35
CA VAL A 27 9.27 2.92 -27.90
C VAL A 27 10.76 2.73 -28.12
N ARG A 28 11.43 3.76 -28.63
CA ARG A 28 12.89 3.81 -28.75
C ARG A 28 13.45 4.55 -27.54
N LEU A 29 14.46 3.98 -26.89
CA LEU A 29 15.15 4.56 -25.74
C LEU A 29 16.61 4.79 -26.10
N ASN A 30 17.19 5.85 -25.54
CA ASN A 30 18.64 6.04 -25.57
C ASN A 30 19.33 5.11 -24.55
N PRO A 31 20.68 5.02 -24.56
CA PRO A 31 21.41 4.15 -23.63
C PRO A 31 21.16 4.47 -22.15
N ASP A 32 21.09 5.75 -21.78
CA ASP A 32 20.90 6.18 -20.39
C ASP A 32 19.50 5.83 -19.86
N GLU A 33 18.47 6.02 -20.68
CA GLU A 33 17.09 5.66 -20.41
C GLU A 33 16.92 4.14 -20.30
N LEU A 34 17.64 3.39 -21.14
CA LEU A 34 17.62 1.94 -21.09
C LEU A 34 18.24 1.41 -19.78
N SER A 35 19.37 1.98 -19.35
CA SER A 35 20.00 1.65 -18.08
C SER A 35 19.06 1.91 -16.90
N LYS A 36 18.41 3.09 -16.86
CA LYS A 36 17.41 3.41 -15.83
C LYS A 36 16.23 2.44 -15.83
N LEU A 37 15.75 2.03 -17.00
CA LEU A 37 14.68 1.05 -17.10
C LEU A 37 15.12 -0.32 -16.57
N ASP A 38 16.35 -0.73 -16.87
CA ASP A 38 16.90 -2.01 -16.42
C ASP A 38 17.17 -2.03 -14.89
N GLU A 39 17.41 -0.88 -14.27
CA GLU A 39 17.42 -0.73 -12.80
C GLU A 39 16.01 -0.85 -12.20
N ILE A 40 15.01 -0.17 -12.78
CA ILE A 40 13.64 -0.13 -12.26
C ILE A 40 12.89 -1.46 -12.46
N ARG A 41 13.20 -2.21 -13.53
CA ARG A 41 12.43 -3.43 -13.88
C ARG A 41 12.60 -4.57 -12.89
N GLY A 42 13.71 -4.62 -12.14
CA GLY A 42 14.07 -5.77 -11.30
C GLY A 42 14.06 -7.08 -12.09
N SER A 43 13.24 -8.05 -11.69
CA SER A 43 13.10 -9.35 -12.37
C SER A 43 12.09 -9.36 -13.54
N ARG A 44 11.43 -8.22 -13.82
CA ARG A 44 10.36 -8.14 -14.84
C ARG A 44 10.92 -7.95 -16.25
N THR A 45 10.09 -8.29 -17.23
CA THR A 45 10.39 -7.95 -18.63
C THR A 45 10.29 -6.44 -18.85
N ARG A 46 11.06 -5.89 -19.81
CA ARG A 46 11.06 -4.45 -20.11
C ARG A 46 9.66 -3.93 -20.42
N GLY A 47 8.88 -4.65 -21.24
CA GLY A 47 7.51 -4.27 -21.59
C GLY A 47 6.56 -4.30 -20.39
N GLU A 48 6.72 -5.25 -19.47
CA GLU A 48 5.94 -5.28 -18.24
C GLU A 48 6.30 -4.13 -17.30
N ALA A 49 7.59 -3.81 -17.18
CA ALA A 49 8.06 -2.69 -16.38
C ALA A 49 7.53 -1.35 -16.90
N VAL A 50 7.57 -1.11 -18.21
CA VAL A 50 7.01 0.11 -18.83
C VAL A 50 5.49 0.17 -18.67
N ARG A 51 4.79 -0.95 -18.85
CA ARG A 51 3.35 -1.01 -18.63
C ARG A 51 3.01 -0.69 -17.17
N LEU A 52 3.77 -1.24 -16.23
CA LEU A 52 3.54 -1.01 -14.82
C LEU A 52 3.94 0.40 -14.40
N SER A 53 4.97 1.03 -14.98
CA SER A 53 5.26 2.43 -14.67
C SER A 53 4.14 3.38 -15.13
N LEU A 54 3.49 3.07 -16.26
CA LEU A 54 2.33 3.83 -16.75
C LEU A 54 1.06 3.61 -15.91
N LEU A 55 0.77 2.35 -15.55
CA LEU A 55 -0.49 1.98 -14.87
C LEU A 55 -0.41 2.07 -13.35
N SER A 56 0.78 1.85 -12.77
CA SER A 56 1.02 2.03 -11.36
C SER A 56 1.20 3.52 -11.15
N LYS A 57 0.07 4.25 -11.03
CA LYS A 57 0.10 5.50 -10.28
C LYS A 57 0.75 5.13 -8.94
N LEU A 58 1.94 5.65 -8.68
CA LEU A 58 2.51 5.54 -7.34
C LEU A 58 1.42 6.03 -6.38
N PRO A 59 1.21 5.37 -5.23
CA PRO A 59 0.38 5.97 -4.20
C PRO A 59 0.91 7.40 -4.02
N PRO A 60 0.03 8.42 -4.02
CA PRO A 60 0.47 9.80 -3.90
C PRO A 60 1.42 9.86 -2.70
N VAL A 61 2.62 10.37 -2.93
CA VAL A 61 3.62 10.52 -1.86
C VAL A 61 2.92 11.20 -0.70
N VAL A 62 2.79 10.48 0.42
CA VAL A 62 2.07 10.99 1.58
C VAL A 62 2.76 12.30 1.98
N PRO A 63 2.05 13.44 2.01
CA PRO A 63 2.65 14.70 2.39
C PRO A 63 3.37 14.57 3.73
N SER A 64 4.54 15.20 3.87
CA SER A 64 5.35 15.14 5.09
C SER A 64 4.56 15.49 6.36
N VAL A 65 3.62 16.44 6.24
CA VAL A 65 2.69 16.83 7.31
C VAL A 65 1.86 15.65 7.82
N ASN A 66 1.38 14.79 6.92
CA ASN A 66 0.56 13.63 7.29
C ASN A 66 1.39 12.54 7.98
N LEU A 67 2.69 12.43 7.66
CA LEU A 67 3.58 11.50 8.34
C LEU A 67 3.83 11.93 9.79
N GLN A 68 4.04 13.22 10.03
CA GLN A 68 4.20 13.78 11.38
C GLN A 68 2.92 13.60 12.21
N LEU A 69 1.77 14.01 11.66
CA LEU A 69 0.47 13.85 12.33
C LEU A 69 0.19 12.38 12.69
N ARG A 70 0.52 11.44 11.80
CA ARG A 70 0.35 10.01 12.06
C ARG A 70 1.25 9.50 13.17
N ALA A 71 2.50 9.97 13.24
CA ALA A 71 3.42 9.63 14.33
C ALA A 71 2.92 10.18 15.67
N ASP A 72 2.46 11.43 15.70
CA ASP A 72 2.01 12.09 16.92
C ASP A 72 0.69 11.52 17.47
N LEU A 73 -0.23 11.13 16.58
CA LEU A 73 -1.42 10.37 16.93
C LEU A 73 -1.07 8.96 17.44
N GLY A 74 -0.13 8.29 16.79
CA GLY A 74 0.35 6.97 17.21
C GLY A 74 0.91 6.98 18.64
N ARG A 75 1.68 8.01 19.01
CA ARG A 75 2.18 8.18 20.39
C ARG A 75 1.06 8.34 21.41
N SER A 76 0.08 9.23 21.15
CA SER A 76 -1.05 9.43 22.06
C SER A 76 -1.92 8.18 22.23
N LEU A 77 -2.14 7.44 21.15
CA LEU A 77 -2.87 6.16 21.20
C LEU A 77 -2.08 5.09 21.95
N GLY A 78 -0.76 5.04 21.78
CA GLY A 78 0.13 4.16 22.53
C GLY A 78 0.02 4.38 24.04
N ASN A 79 0.10 5.64 24.48
CA ASN A 79 -0.04 6.00 25.90
C ASN A 79 -1.39 5.55 26.47
N LEU A 80 -2.49 5.78 25.74
CA LEU A 80 -3.82 5.33 26.17
C LEU A 80 -3.92 3.81 26.21
N SER A 81 -3.30 3.10 25.27
CA SER A 81 -3.26 1.64 25.27
C SER A 81 -2.50 1.08 26.46
N THR A 82 -1.41 1.74 26.88
CA THR A 82 -0.66 1.35 28.09
C THR A 82 -1.52 1.51 29.35
N LEU A 83 -2.21 2.65 29.50
CA LEU A 83 -3.16 2.86 30.60
C LEU A 83 -4.29 1.82 30.59
N ALA A 84 -4.85 1.53 29.41
CA ALA A 84 -5.89 0.49 29.28
C ALA A 84 -5.36 -0.93 29.58
N GLY A 85 -4.06 -1.17 29.38
CA GLY A 85 -3.38 -2.41 29.75
C GLY A 85 -3.19 -2.53 31.25
N ALA A 86 -2.64 -1.51 31.89
CA ALA A 86 -2.45 -1.46 33.35
C ALA A 86 -3.79 -1.56 34.10
N SER A 87 -4.85 -0.90 33.62
CA SER A 87 -6.21 -1.02 34.19
C SER A 87 -6.73 -2.46 34.12
N ARG A 88 -6.51 -3.16 32.99
CA ARG A 88 -6.88 -4.58 32.83
C ARG A 88 -6.05 -5.50 33.71
N GLY A 89 -4.81 -5.13 34.00
CA GLY A 89 -3.91 -5.83 34.92
C GLY A 89 -4.25 -5.64 36.40
N GLY A 90 -5.25 -4.82 36.73
CA GLY A 90 -5.66 -4.53 38.10
C GLY A 90 -4.84 -3.43 38.78
N GLU A 91 -3.99 -2.72 38.03
CA GLU A 91 -3.30 -1.54 38.56
C GLU A 91 -4.28 -0.38 38.71
N TYR A 92 -4.18 0.33 39.83
CA TYR A 92 -4.96 1.54 40.06
C TYR A 92 -4.38 2.67 39.22
N ILE A 93 -5.18 3.16 38.27
CA ILE A 93 -4.85 4.32 37.46
C ILE A 93 -5.79 5.44 37.86
N ASP A 94 -5.21 6.61 38.13
CA ASP A 94 -6.00 7.78 38.43
C ASP A 94 -6.82 8.21 37.21
N VAL A 95 -8.10 8.50 37.44
CA VAL A 95 -9.03 9.00 36.43
C VAL A 95 -8.55 10.34 35.85
N SER A 96 -7.76 11.11 36.61
CA SER A 96 -7.14 12.36 36.12
C SER A 96 -6.16 12.12 34.97
N GLU A 97 -5.35 11.05 35.04
CA GLU A 97 -4.39 10.67 34.02
C GLU A 97 -5.10 10.23 32.72
N ILE A 98 -6.15 9.42 32.84
CA ILE A 98 -6.96 9.00 31.69
C ILE A 98 -7.61 10.20 31.01
N LYS A 99 -8.16 11.14 31.79
CA LYS A 99 -8.76 12.37 31.26
C LYS A 99 -7.73 13.23 30.51
N SER A 100 -6.50 13.35 31.04
CA SER A 100 -5.42 14.09 30.39
C SER A 100 -5.02 13.46 29.05
N ALA A 101 -4.82 12.14 29.01
CA ALA A 101 -4.45 11.41 27.79
C ALA A 101 -5.54 11.50 26.71
N VAL A 102 -6.82 11.45 27.11
CA VAL A 102 -7.95 11.63 26.19
C VAL A 102 -8.06 13.08 25.68
N ALA A 103 -7.79 14.07 26.54
CA ALA A 103 -7.76 15.48 26.13
C ALA A 103 -6.67 15.74 25.10
N ASP A 104 -5.47 15.19 25.30
CA ASP A 104 -4.35 15.28 24.37
C ASP A 104 -4.67 14.64 23.01
N LEU A 105 -5.28 13.46 23.03
CA LEU A 105 -5.73 12.79 21.80
C LEU A 105 -6.78 13.64 21.06
N ARG A 106 -7.74 14.20 21.80
CA ARG A 106 -8.79 15.06 21.23
C ARG A 106 -8.20 16.31 20.58
N LEU A 107 -7.23 16.97 21.22
CA LEU A 107 -6.54 18.14 20.66
C LEU A 107 -5.85 17.79 19.33
N LYS A 108 -5.11 16.68 19.28
CA LYS A 108 -4.42 16.22 18.07
C LYS A 108 -5.39 15.83 16.94
N LEU A 109 -6.57 15.29 17.25
CA LEU A 109 -7.59 14.93 16.26
C LEU A 109 -8.32 16.15 15.68
N ILE A 110 -8.54 17.19 16.48
CA ILE A 110 -9.18 18.44 16.01
C ILE A 110 -8.21 19.26 15.15
N GLY A 111 -6.91 18.90 15.10
CA GLY A 111 -5.89 19.66 14.38
C GLY A 111 -5.57 21.00 15.05
N ALA A 112 -6.03 21.19 16.30
CA ALA A 112 -5.64 22.30 17.14
C ALA A 112 -4.20 22.05 17.58
N LYS A 113 -3.25 22.63 16.82
CA LYS A 113 -1.85 22.74 17.25
C LYS A 113 -1.82 23.39 18.63
N SER A 114 -1.36 22.64 19.63
CA SER A 114 -0.78 23.15 20.87
C SER A 114 0.67 23.52 20.62
#